data_AF-A0A2G1QJ07-F1
#
_entry.id   AF-A0A2G1QJ07-F1
#
_cell.length_a   1.000
_cell.length_b   1.000
_cell.length_c   1.000
_cell.angle_alpha   90.00
_cell.angle_beta   90.00
_cell.angle_gamma   90.00
#
_symmetry.space_group_name_H-M   'P 1'
#
loop_
_entity.id
_entity.type
_entity.pdbx_description
1 polymer ?
#
loop_
_entity_poly.entity_id
_entity_poly.type
_entity_poly.pdbx_seq_one_letter_code
_entity_poly.pdbx_strand_id
1 'polypeptide(L)'
;MSCASGAPTTRSLAGNAPRPIVARLSAPSVVFVGFFIRIPLPWAVLKSIVPCAETLSSRRRKCQQKRIQIHITIIDMDIYYNKNNDIKANMNSNSYLLTESDIPLNIRGSQGAPSPKEGGYVMRLVSLAAALLMATSLSAGAKELRLSAAPPPGSPWGKITQKFVDKVAEVSGGALTINAFMGGKLGGEQDVVKQIARGRIDMGVMSNTAVSLVVPTFGLLASPYAFDSAEQFDCVADNHLLATYGEEFDAANIKTLSWMEVGYQSIFAKSPLRVPSDLAGMKIRTAPSATDTLFIKQAGGTAVPLAPNEAIPALKTGQVEAATQLSVFGIATGYDKVASNIVLTRHQHQVGGIIISKKTWDSLTAQEQGWMNEAAPIFLELRQAIRGAETALLGKAESEGATVINLSDEELAQWKALVPAAQEAILNDLGDAAKAKWDAIQKAKAACS
;
A
#
# COMPACT_ATOMS: atom_id res chain seq x y z
N MET A 1 -5.19 -1.47 -66.52
CA MET A 1 -6.48 -2.16 -66.21
C MET A 1 -6.49 -2.40 -64.71
N SER A 2 -7.24 -1.60 -63.95
CA SER A 2 -8.56 -1.93 -63.36
C SER A 2 -8.39 -2.84 -62.13
N CYS A 3 -8.76 -2.45 -60.90
CA CYS A 3 -10.08 -1.98 -60.40
C CYS A 3 -11.16 -3.08 -60.54
N ALA A 4 -12.04 -3.35 -59.55
CA ALA A 4 -12.39 -2.57 -58.37
C ALA A 4 -12.87 -3.41 -57.15
N SER A 5 -13.14 -2.69 -56.06
CA SER A 5 -13.84 -3.08 -54.81
C SER A 5 -15.26 -3.63 -54.97
N GLY A 6 -15.77 -4.36 -53.96
CA GLY A 6 -17.23 -4.52 -53.77
C GLY A 6 -17.66 -5.43 -52.60
N ALA A 7 -18.55 -4.92 -51.74
CA ALA A 7 -19.46 -5.69 -50.87
C ALA A 7 -20.89 -5.17 -51.14
N PRO A 8 -21.96 -5.99 -50.98
CA PRO A 8 -22.78 -5.84 -49.78
C PRO A 8 -23.57 -7.11 -49.32
N THR A 9 -24.39 -6.91 -48.28
CA THR A 9 -25.38 -7.76 -47.60
C THR A 9 -26.44 -8.49 -48.46
N THR A 10 -27.00 -9.62 -47.97
CA THR A 10 -28.41 -9.71 -47.44
C THR A 10 -28.82 -11.08 -46.82
N ARG A 11 -30.09 -11.22 -46.40
CA ARG A 11 -30.67 -11.96 -45.24
C ARG A 11 -31.55 -13.17 -45.60
N SER A 12 -31.67 -14.18 -44.71
CA SER A 12 -32.80 -15.15 -44.59
C SER A 12 -32.74 -15.88 -43.21
N LEU A 13 -33.78 -16.35 -42.45
CA LEU A 13 -35.27 -16.32 -42.49
C LEU A 13 -36.07 -17.65 -42.68
N ALA A 14 -35.86 -18.68 -41.83
CA ALA A 14 -36.88 -19.72 -41.50
C ALA A 14 -36.60 -20.35 -40.10
N GLY A 15 -37.57 -20.77 -39.28
CA GLY A 15 -39.04 -20.59 -39.33
C GLY A 15 -39.80 -21.20 -38.13
N ASN A 16 -40.97 -20.60 -37.80
CA ASN A 16 -42.15 -21.06 -37.03
C ASN A 16 -42.05 -21.71 -35.61
N ALA A 17 -43.11 -21.47 -34.81
CA ALA A 17 -43.38 -22.01 -33.47
C ALA A 17 -44.70 -22.83 -33.46
N PRO A 18 -45.11 -23.43 -32.31
CA PRO A 18 -46.20 -22.77 -31.53
C PRO A 18 -46.09 -22.91 -29.99
N ARG A 19 -47.03 -22.28 -29.25
CA ARG A 19 -47.21 -22.36 -27.79
C ARG A 19 -48.33 -23.35 -27.40
N PRO A 20 -48.37 -23.79 -26.12
CA PRO A 20 -49.65 -23.87 -25.40
C PRO A 20 -49.63 -23.14 -24.02
N ILE A 21 -50.66 -23.34 -23.21
CA ILE A 21 -51.09 -22.48 -22.07
C ILE A 21 -51.06 -23.22 -20.72
N VAL A 22 -51.05 -22.45 -19.62
CA VAL A 22 -51.00 -22.84 -18.19
C VAL A 22 -52.11 -23.80 -17.74
N ALA A 23 -51.76 -24.72 -16.83
CA ALA A 23 -52.66 -25.35 -15.86
C ALA A 23 -52.01 -25.35 -14.46
N ARG A 24 -52.81 -25.45 -13.39
CA ARG A 24 -52.40 -25.24 -11.98
C ARG A 24 -52.79 -26.45 -11.11
N LEU A 25 -51.90 -26.91 -10.24
CA LEU A 25 -52.21 -27.94 -9.22
C LEU A 25 -51.48 -27.64 -7.88
N SER A 26 -51.80 -28.41 -6.84
CA SER A 26 -51.69 -28.04 -5.42
C SER A 26 -50.35 -28.33 -4.72
N ALA A 27 -50.16 -27.69 -3.55
CA ALA A 27 -49.03 -27.88 -2.64
C ALA A 27 -49.09 -29.22 -1.87
N PRO A 28 -48.05 -29.55 -1.08
CA PRO A 28 -48.14 -29.22 0.35
C PRO A 28 -46.94 -28.42 0.91
N SER A 29 -47.11 -27.90 2.13
CA SER A 29 -46.20 -26.95 2.78
C SER A 29 -45.00 -27.59 3.48
N VAL A 30 -43.89 -26.85 3.57
CA VAL A 30 -42.80 -27.08 4.55
C VAL A 30 -42.69 -25.85 5.45
N VAL A 31 -42.58 -26.05 6.77
CA VAL A 31 -42.55 -24.98 7.76
C VAL A 31 -41.12 -24.55 8.06
N PHE A 32 -40.80 -23.27 7.87
CA PHE A 32 -39.59 -22.65 8.39
C PHE A 32 -39.86 -21.95 9.73
N VAL A 33 -39.14 -22.33 10.77
CA VAL A 33 -39.18 -21.68 12.09
C VAL A 33 -38.03 -20.68 12.20
N GLY A 34 -38.29 -19.42 11.82
CA GLY A 34 -37.35 -18.31 11.98
C GLY A 34 -37.49 -17.64 13.35
N PHE A 35 -36.43 -17.64 14.16
CA PHE A 35 -36.40 -16.88 15.43
C PHE A 35 -36.21 -15.38 15.16
N PHE A 36 -37.27 -14.58 15.33
CA PHE A 36 -37.18 -13.12 15.26
C PHE A 36 -36.69 -12.53 16.59
N ILE A 37 -35.41 -12.18 16.67
CA ILE A 37 -34.87 -11.36 17.77
C ILE A 37 -35.09 -9.87 17.45
N ARG A 38 -36.16 -9.29 18.00
CA ARG A 38 -36.35 -7.82 18.01
C ARG A 38 -35.52 -7.20 19.13
N ILE A 39 -34.41 -6.55 18.79
CA ILE A 39 -33.67 -5.67 19.71
C ILE A 39 -34.32 -4.27 19.68
N PRO A 40 -34.86 -3.75 20.80
CA PRO A 40 -35.34 -2.37 20.85
C PRO A 40 -34.16 -1.40 20.97
N LEU A 41 -34.11 -0.38 20.11
CA LEU A 41 -33.14 0.71 20.23
C LEU A 41 -33.43 1.54 21.51
N PRO A 42 -32.41 1.89 22.32
CA PRO A 42 -32.62 2.72 23.51
C PRO A 42 -33.14 4.12 23.18
N TRP A 43 -34.11 4.59 23.97
CA TRP A 43 -34.78 5.89 23.83
C TRP A 43 -33.83 7.11 23.82
N ALA A 44 -32.59 6.94 24.29
CA ALA A 44 -31.55 7.96 24.24
C ALA A 44 -31.17 8.38 22.80
N VAL A 45 -31.13 7.42 21.85
CA VAL A 45 -30.66 7.67 20.47
C VAL A 45 -31.59 8.61 19.71
N LEU A 46 -32.90 8.54 20.00
CA LEU A 46 -33.93 9.38 19.38
C LEU A 46 -33.84 10.87 19.75
N LYS A 47 -33.25 11.22 20.90
CA LYS A 47 -33.07 12.64 21.29
C LYS A 47 -32.01 13.37 20.47
N SER A 48 -31.10 12.66 19.83
CA SER A 48 -29.95 13.24 19.12
C SER A 48 -30.29 13.96 17.80
N ILE A 49 -31.52 13.77 17.28
CA ILE A 49 -31.86 14.08 15.88
C ILE A 49 -32.88 15.26 15.75
N VAL A 50 -33.42 15.77 16.87
CA VAL A 50 -34.44 16.84 16.85
C VAL A 50 -34.03 18.04 17.74
N PRO A 51 -33.36 19.07 17.19
CA PRO A 51 -32.93 20.24 17.96
C PRO A 51 -34.03 21.32 18.03
N CYS A 52 -35.10 21.08 18.82
CA CYS A 52 -36.03 22.17 19.19
C CYS A 52 -36.86 21.85 20.45
N ALA A 53 -36.37 22.25 21.62
CA ALA A 53 -37.14 22.31 22.87
C ALA A 53 -36.59 23.37 23.83
N GLU A 54 -37.47 23.95 24.65
CA GLU A 54 -37.18 24.66 25.90
C GLU A 54 -36.26 25.90 25.87
N THR A 55 -36.82 27.04 25.41
CA THR A 55 -36.88 28.24 26.28
C THR A 55 -38.03 29.17 25.86
N LEU A 56 -38.92 29.50 26.79
CA LEU A 56 -40.12 30.31 26.54
C LEU A 56 -39.94 31.75 27.04
N SER A 57 -39.69 32.71 26.14
CA SER A 57 -40.07 34.11 26.39
C SER A 57 -40.18 34.98 25.11
N SER A 58 -41.43 35.16 24.66
CA SER A 58 -41.89 36.22 23.72
C SER A 58 -41.46 36.17 22.24
N ARG A 59 -42.24 36.91 21.42
CA ARG A 59 -42.04 37.25 19.99
C ARG A 59 -42.13 36.11 18.95
N ARG A 60 -43.24 36.15 18.20
CA ARG A 60 -43.49 35.37 16.96
C ARG A 60 -42.32 35.50 15.96
N ARG A 61 -41.90 34.39 15.34
CA ARG A 61 -41.34 34.34 13.97
C ARG A 61 -41.55 32.94 13.35
N LYS A 62 -41.47 32.87 12.01
CA LYS A 62 -41.84 31.69 11.22
C LYS A 62 -40.72 30.65 11.23
N CYS A 63 -41.02 29.40 11.58
CA CYS A 63 -40.28 28.24 11.08
C CYS A 63 -41.03 27.69 9.85
N GLN A 64 -40.36 27.57 8.71
CA GLN A 64 -40.87 26.78 7.60
C GLN A 64 -40.52 25.32 7.82
N GLN A 65 -41.48 24.40 7.65
CA GLN A 65 -41.21 22.97 7.58
C GLN A 65 -40.40 22.68 6.31
N LYS A 66 -39.10 22.42 6.46
CA LYS A 66 -38.37 21.62 5.45
C LYS A 66 -38.83 20.18 5.62
N ARG A 67 -39.48 19.63 4.59
CA ARG A 67 -39.78 18.18 4.52
C ARG A 67 -38.45 17.41 4.46
N ILE A 68 -38.26 16.47 5.36
CA ILE A 68 -37.14 15.53 5.32
C ILE A 68 -37.68 14.23 4.70
N GLN A 69 -37.16 13.85 3.54
CA GLN A 69 -37.34 12.50 3.02
C GLN A 69 -36.14 11.65 3.44
N ILE A 70 -36.41 10.49 4.03
CA ILE A 70 -35.38 9.51 4.39
C ILE A 70 -35.48 8.36 3.40
N HIS A 71 -34.45 8.22 2.57
CA HIS A 71 -34.26 7.02 1.75
C HIS A 71 -33.61 5.94 2.59
N ILE A 72 -34.20 4.73 2.58
CA ILE A 72 -33.60 3.54 3.18
C ILE A 72 -33.51 2.49 2.09
N THR A 73 -32.28 2.11 1.72
CA THR A 73 -32.02 0.95 0.87
C THR A 73 -31.61 -0.21 1.76
N ILE A 74 -32.40 -1.28 1.74
CA ILE A 74 -32.10 -2.55 2.38
C ILE A 74 -31.44 -3.45 1.33
N ILE A 75 -30.37 -4.14 1.70
CA ILE A 75 -29.67 -5.10 0.85
C ILE A 75 -29.83 -6.46 1.51
N ASP A 76 -30.70 -7.28 0.93
CA ASP A 76 -30.93 -8.65 1.36
C ASP A 76 -29.97 -9.58 0.59
N MET A 77 -29.32 -10.51 1.31
CA MET A 77 -28.36 -11.45 0.73
C MET A 77 -28.81 -12.88 1.03
N ASP A 78 -29.41 -13.52 0.03
CA ASP A 78 -29.83 -14.92 0.09
C ASP A 78 -28.64 -15.83 -0.21
N ILE A 79 -28.21 -16.64 0.77
CA ILE A 79 -27.19 -17.67 0.59
C ILE A 79 -27.87 -19.05 0.58
N TYR A 80 -27.67 -19.82 -0.47
CA TYR A 80 -28.21 -21.18 -0.59
C TYR A 80 -27.24 -22.12 -1.32
N TYR A 81 -27.39 -23.41 -1.04
CA TYR A 81 -26.64 -24.48 -1.70
C TYR A 81 -27.42 -24.98 -2.91
N ASN A 82 -26.72 -25.28 -4.02
CA ASN A 82 -27.33 -25.97 -5.15
C ASN A 82 -27.34 -27.50 -4.93
N LYS A 83 -27.92 -28.26 -5.87
CA LYS A 83 -27.98 -29.74 -5.79
C LYS A 83 -26.62 -30.46 -5.88
N ASN A 84 -25.55 -29.74 -6.21
CA ASN A 84 -24.17 -30.23 -6.27
C ASN A 84 -23.37 -29.81 -5.02
N ASN A 85 -24.02 -29.17 -4.04
CA ASN A 85 -23.44 -28.61 -2.83
C ASN A 85 -22.54 -27.37 -3.03
N ASP A 86 -22.61 -26.69 -4.18
CA ASP A 86 -21.96 -25.39 -4.38
C ASP A 86 -22.74 -24.29 -3.65
N ILE A 87 -22.03 -23.40 -2.93
CA ILE A 87 -22.61 -22.19 -2.34
C ILE A 87 -22.89 -21.16 -3.44
N LYS A 88 -24.10 -20.59 -3.44
CA LYS A 88 -24.41 -19.35 -4.17
C LYS A 88 -25.01 -18.31 -3.24
N ALA A 89 -24.50 -17.10 -3.33
CA ALA A 89 -25.10 -15.90 -2.76
C ALA A 89 -25.78 -15.10 -3.88
N ASN A 90 -26.96 -14.55 -3.60
CA ASN A 90 -27.63 -13.59 -4.47
C ASN A 90 -27.96 -12.33 -3.65
N MET A 91 -27.71 -11.14 -4.22
CA MET A 91 -27.90 -9.87 -3.53
C MET A 91 -29.02 -9.07 -4.19
N ASN A 92 -30.08 -8.81 -3.44
CA ASN A 92 -31.24 -8.02 -3.87
C ASN A 92 -31.28 -6.70 -3.08
N SER A 93 -31.40 -5.56 -3.77
CA SER A 93 -31.52 -4.25 -3.12
C SER A 93 -32.92 -3.67 -3.29
N ASN A 94 -33.63 -3.50 -2.17
CA ASN A 94 -34.95 -2.86 -2.14
C ASN A 94 -34.84 -1.48 -1.49
N SER A 95 -35.33 -0.45 -2.17
CA SER A 95 -35.33 0.93 -1.66
C SER A 95 -36.74 1.37 -1.26
N TYR A 96 -36.87 1.81 -0.01
CA TYR A 96 -38.11 2.27 0.58
C TYR A 96 -38.04 3.76 0.90
N LEU A 97 -39.20 4.42 0.78
CA LEU A 97 -39.37 5.85 0.95
C LEU A 97 -40.54 6.05 1.92
N LEU A 98 -40.24 6.35 3.18
CA LEU A 98 -41.24 6.43 4.25
C LEU A 98 -41.87 7.82 4.30
N THR A 99 -43.20 7.87 4.47
CA THR A 99 -43.97 9.10 4.71
C THR A 99 -44.80 9.00 6.00
N GLU A 100 -45.20 10.15 6.52
CA GLU A 100 -45.71 10.34 7.90
C GLU A 100 -47.09 9.71 8.19
N SER A 101 -47.65 8.94 7.25
CA SER A 101 -48.98 8.31 7.31
C SER A 101 -49.03 6.98 8.08
N ASP A 102 -47.89 6.29 8.25
CA ASP A 102 -47.89 4.83 8.42
C ASP A 102 -47.74 4.36 9.89
N ILE A 103 -47.97 5.25 10.87
CA ILE A 103 -47.80 4.97 12.31
C ILE A 103 -49.15 5.08 13.07
N PRO A 104 -49.92 3.98 13.21
CA PRO A 104 -51.17 3.98 13.96
C PRO A 104 -50.95 3.92 15.48
N LEU A 105 -50.93 5.07 16.15
CA LEU A 105 -51.04 5.14 17.62
C LEU A 105 -52.48 4.85 18.06
N ASN A 106 -52.73 3.67 18.60
CA ASN A 106 -54.04 3.28 19.16
C ASN A 106 -53.91 2.84 20.62
N ILE A 107 -54.40 3.68 21.54
CA ILE A 107 -54.41 3.41 22.98
C ILE A 107 -55.87 3.14 23.41
N ARG A 108 -56.16 1.92 23.86
CA ARG A 108 -57.44 1.58 24.50
C ARG A 108 -57.27 0.54 25.62
N GLY A 109 -57.99 0.80 26.72
CA GLY A 109 -58.68 -0.19 27.56
C GLY A 109 -57.86 -1.36 28.12
N SER A 110 -57.54 -1.30 29.40
CA SER A 110 -57.19 -2.48 30.20
C SER A 110 -58.41 -3.39 30.42
N GLN A 111 -58.18 -4.71 30.52
CA GLN A 111 -58.69 -5.61 31.58
C GLN A 111 -58.05 -7.02 31.44
N GLY A 112 -57.79 -7.68 32.57
CA GLY A 112 -57.72 -9.15 32.69
C GLY A 112 -56.47 -9.89 32.20
N ALA A 113 -55.51 -10.16 33.10
CA ALA A 113 -54.57 -11.27 32.97
C ALA A 113 -54.21 -11.83 34.38
N PRO A 114 -54.16 -13.16 34.61
CA PRO A 114 -53.89 -13.75 35.92
C PRO A 114 -52.39 -13.74 36.28
N SER A 115 -52.09 -13.76 37.58
CA SER A 115 -50.72 -13.74 38.11
C SER A 115 -49.98 -15.08 37.92
N PRO A 116 -48.72 -15.08 37.46
CA PRO A 116 -47.85 -16.26 37.53
C PRO A 116 -47.50 -16.60 38.98
N LYS A 117 -47.35 -17.89 39.28
CA LYS A 117 -46.85 -18.36 40.59
C LYS A 117 -45.33 -18.22 40.68
N GLU A 118 -44.84 -17.85 41.86
CA GLU A 118 -43.41 -17.73 42.15
C GLU A 118 -42.73 -19.10 42.30
N GLY A 119 -41.41 -19.13 42.06
CA GLY A 119 -40.56 -20.32 42.22
C GLY A 119 -40.03 -20.91 40.91
N GLY A 120 -38.79 -20.56 40.53
CA GLY A 120 -38.03 -21.28 39.50
C GLY A 120 -37.07 -20.44 38.64
N TYR A 121 -37.42 -19.19 38.32
CA TYR A 121 -36.70 -18.43 37.29
C TYR A 121 -35.38 -17.78 37.73
N VAL A 122 -35.25 -17.44 39.02
CA VAL A 122 -34.10 -16.67 39.56
C VAL A 122 -32.76 -17.34 39.25
N MET A 123 -32.67 -18.66 39.39
CA MET A 123 -31.41 -19.40 39.27
C MET A 123 -30.95 -19.67 37.82
N ARG A 124 -31.79 -19.38 36.81
CA ARG A 124 -31.39 -19.42 35.38
C ARG A 124 -30.98 -18.06 34.81
N LEU A 125 -31.40 -16.95 35.43
CA LEU A 125 -31.07 -15.60 34.96
C LEU A 125 -29.62 -15.21 35.27
N VAL A 126 -29.07 -15.65 36.40
CA VAL A 126 -27.68 -15.38 36.80
C VAL A 126 -26.67 -15.93 35.78
N SER A 127 -26.86 -17.17 35.32
CA SER A 127 -25.97 -17.81 34.34
C SER A 127 -25.97 -17.11 32.97
N LEU A 128 -27.10 -16.54 32.56
CA LEU A 128 -27.21 -15.82 31.29
C LEU A 128 -26.56 -14.43 31.36
N ALA A 129 -26.64 -13.75 32.51
CA ALA A 129 -25.95 -12.49 32.74
C ALA A 129 -24.42 -12.65 32.71
N ALA A 130 -23.88 -13.72 33.30
CA ALA A 130 -22.45 -14.03 33.25
C ALA A 130 -21.95 -14.27 31.81
N ALA A 131 -22.75 -14.95 30.97
CA ALA A 131 -22.42 -15.16 29.56
C ALA A 131 -22.42 -13.84 28.75
N LEU A 132 -23.38 -12.94 29.00
CA LEU A 132 -23.41 -11.62 28.35
C LEU A 132 -22.23 -10.72 28.76
N LEU A 133 -21.81 -10.77 30.03
CA LEU A 133 -20.68 -9.98 30.53
C LEU A 133 -19.34 -10.43 29.93
N MET A 134 -19.16 -11.72 29.63
CA MET A 134 -17.97 -12.21 28.91
C MET A 134 -18.00 -11.85 27.41
N ALA A 135 -19.19 -11.71 26.80
CA ALA A 135 -19.32 -11.31 25.39
C ALA A 135 -18.93 -9.84 25.14
N THR A 136 -18.98 -8.97 26.16
CA THR A 136 -18.64 -7.54 26.04
C THR A 136 -17.14 -7.22 26.10
N SER A 137 -16.26 -8.20 26.33
CA SER A 137 -14.84 -7.95 26.61
C SER A 137 -13.92 -7.84 25.38
N LEU A 138 -14.37 -8.22 24.18
CA LEU A 138 -13.58 -8.12 22.93
C LEU A 138 -14.22 -7.15 21.91
N SER A 139 -14.46 -5.92 22.35
CA SER A 139 -14.48 -4.76 21.46
C SER A 139 -13.43 -3.73 21.91
N ALA A 140 -12.20 -4.20 22.08
CA ALA A 140 -11.04 -3.34 21.99
C ALA A 140 -10.99 -2.83 20.55
N GLY A 141 -11.21 -1.52 20.34
CA GLY A 141 -11.19 -0.94 19.00
C GLY A 141 -9.82 -1.18 18.36
N ALA A 142 -9.82 -1.87 17.22
CA ALA A 142 -8.60 -2.30 16.54
C ALA A 142 -7.65 -1.12 16.33
N LYS A 143 -6.38 -1.29 16.74
CA LYS A 143 -5.38 -0.22 16.61
C LYS A 143 -4.98 -0.13 15.13
N GLU A 144 -5.44 0.92 14.46
CA GLU A 144 -5.08 1.17 13.05
C GLU A 144 -3.81 2.02 12.95
N LEU A 145 -2.78 1.49 12.29
CA LEU A 145 -1.54 2.21 11.97
C LEU A 145 -1.56 2.70 10.52
N ARG A 146 -1.12 3.94 10.27
CA ARG A 146 -1.05 4.49 8.90
C ARG A 146 0.32 4.20 8.28
N LEU A 147 0.34 3.32 7.28
CA LEU A 147 1.52 2.99 6.49
C LEU A 147 1.55 3.84 5.22
N SER A 148 2.70 4.43 4.89
CA SER A 148 2.93 5.12 3.62
C SER A 148 3.88 4.33 2.71
N ALA A 149 3.60 4.30 1.41
CA ALA A 149 4.50 3.72 0.40
C ALA A 149 4.42 4.50 -0.91
N ALA A 150 5.57 4.85 -1.50
CA ALA A 150 5.60 5.49 -2.82
C ALA A 150 5.24 4.54 -3.99
N PRO A 151 5.65 3.26 -4.01
CA PRO A 151 5.30 2.35 -5.10
C PRO A 151 3.77 2.13 -5.26
N PRO A 152 3.27 1.95 -6.49
CA PRO A 152 1.85 1.67 -6.73
C PRO A 152 1.49 0.21 -6.38
N PRO A 153 0.22 -0.09 -6.00
CA PRO A 153 -0.19 -1.43 -5.55
C PRO A 153 0.13 -2.60 -6.50
N GLY A 154 0.15 -2.36 -7.83
CA GLY A 154 0.45 -3.39 -8.82
C GLY A 154 1.94 -3.78 -8.94
N SER A 155 2.84 -2.98 -8.37
CA SER A 155 4.30 -3.22 -8.38
C SER A 155 4.71 -4.35 -7.40
N PRO A 156 5.94 -4.91 -7.49
CA PRO A 156 6.44 -5.88 -6.51
C PRO A 156 6.33 -5.37 -5.06
N TRP A 157 6.83 -4.16 -4.79
CA TRP A 157 6.73 -3.52 -3.47
C TRP A 157 5.28 -3.31 -3.04
N GLY A 158 4.39 -2.88 -3.93
CA GLY A 158 2.96 -2.70 -3.62
C GLY A 158 2.28 -4.00 -3.20
N LYS A 159 2.55 -5.11 -3.90
CA LYS A 159 2.03 -6.44 -3.58
C LYS A 159 2.53 -6.95 -2.23
N ILE A 160 3.84 -6.82 -1.96
CA ILE A 160 4.42 -7.24 -0.66
C ILE A 160 3.97 -6.33 0.49
N THR A 161 3.77 -5.03 0.23
CA THR A 161 3.15 -4.11 1.20
C THR A 161 1.73 -4.56 1.56
N GLN A 162 0.92 -4.98 0.58
CA GLN A 162 -0.42 -5.51 0.86
C GLN A 162 -0.35 -6.83 1.63
N LYS A 163 0.53 -7.77 1.24
CA LYS A 163 0.73 -9.02 2.03
C LYS A 163 1.09 -8.74 3.49
N PHE A 164 1.92 -7.72 3.77
CA PHE A 164 2.27 -7.32 5.12
C PHE A 164 1.06 -6.77 5.91
N VAL A 165 0.24 -5.93 5.29
CA VAL A 165 -1.05 -5.45 5.87
C VAL A 165 -1.95 -6.62 6.23
N ASP A 166 -2.14 -7.54 5.28
CA ASP A 166 -3.01 -8.71 5.44
C ASP A 166 -2.48 -9.63 6.55
N LYS A 167 -1.17 -9.88 6.58
CA LYS A 167 -0.52 -10.75 7.57
C LYS A 167 -0.55 -10.18 8.99
N VAL A 168 -0.41 -8.85 9.16
CA VAL A 168 -0.56 -8.21 10.48
C VAL A 168 -1.99 -8.35 11.02
N ALA A 169 -3.00 -8.21 10.16
CA ALA A 169 -4.39 -8.47 10.53
C ALA A 169 -4.64 -9.95 10.85
N GLU A 170 -4.04 -10.88 10.09
CA GLU A 170 -4.13 -12.33 10.32
C GLU A 170 -3.56 -12.73 11.70
N VAL A 171 -2.30 -12.41 12.00
CA VAL A 171 -1.63 -12.86 13.23
C VAL A 171 -2.18 -12.18 14.50
N SER A 172 -2.77 -11.00 14.35
CA SER A 172 -3.42 -10.28 15.45
C SER A 172 -4.90 -10.64 15.65
N GLY A 173 -5.48 -11.49 14.79
CA GLY A 173 -6.92 -11.75 14.78
C GLY A 173 -7.77 -10.50 14.54
N GLY A 174 -7.21 -9.49 13.85
CA GLY A 174 -7.82 -8.18 13.60
C GLY A 174 -7.65 -7.16 14.73
N ALA A 175 -6.91 -7.45 15.81
CA ALA A 175 -6.68 -6.50 16.90
C ALA A 175 -5.73 -5.34 16.51
N LEU A 176 -4.83 -5.59 15.56
CA LEU A 176 -3.90 -4.60 14.99
C LEU A 176 -4.10 -4.56 13.46
N THR A 177 -4.37 -3.38 12.90
CA THR A 177 -4.64 -3.20 11.47
C THR A 177 -3.72 -2.14 10.87
N ILE A 178 -3.54 -2.18 9.55
CA ILE A 178 -2.70 -1.21 8.84
C ILE A 178 -3.47 -0.61 7.66
N ASN A 179 -3.56 0.71 7.64
CA ASN A 179 -4.17 1.48 6.56
C ASN A 179 -3.05 1.97 5.62
N ALA A 180 -2.96 1.35 4.43
CA ALA A 180 -1.82 1.49 3.52
C ALA A 180 -2.06 2.52 2.39
N PHE A 181 -1.42 3.67 2.54
CA PHE A 181 -1.42 4.78 1.60
C PHE A 181 -0.36 4.60 0.50
N MET A 182 -0.51 3.54 -0.30
CA MET A 182 0.33 3.23 -1.45
C MET A 182 0.18 4.24 -2.61
N GLY A 183 1.19 4.31 -3.48
CA GLY A 183 1.22 5.21 -4.64
C GLY A 183 1.53 6.67 -4.32
N GLY A 184 2.24 6.94 -3.22
CA GLY A 184 2.65 8.30 -2.83
C GLY A 184 1.51 9.19 -2.30
N LYS A 185 0.38 8.59 -1.87
CA LYS A 185 -0.82 9.31 -1.40
C LYS A 185 -0.61 10.23 -0.20
N LEU A 186 0.47 10.06 0.57
CA LEU A 186 0.87 10.93 1.69
C LEU A 186 2.11 11.79 1.38
N GLY A 187 2.52 11.85 0.11
CA GLY A 187 3.75 12.51 -0.35
C GLY A 187 4.81 11.51 -0.81
N GLY A 188 5.93 12.05 -1.31
CA GLY A 188 7.13 11.26 -1.64
C GLY A 188 7.86 10.80 -0.37
N GLU A 189 8.64 9.71 -0.49
CA GLU A 189 9.41 9.14 0.62
C GLU A 189 10.27 10.19 1.34
N GLN A 190 10.83 11.13 0.56
CA GLN A 190 11.73 12.19 1.00
C GLN A 190 11.10 13.18 1.99
N ASP A 191 9.77 13.32 1.99
CA ASP A 191 9.03 14.09 2.99
C ASP A 191 8.42 13.18 4.06
N VAL A 192 7.88 12.03 3.66
CA VAL A 192 7.21 11.08 4.55
C VAL A 192 8.17 10.53 5.61
N VAL A 193 9.42 10.21 5.27
CA VAL A 193 10.44 9.73 6.23
C VAL A 193 10.62 10.71 7.40
N LYS A 194 10.59 12.02 7.12
CA LYS A 194 10.67 13.09 8.12
C LYS A 194 9.39 13.20 8.95
N GLN A 195 8.23 12.79 8.43
CA GLN A 195 6.98 12.70 9.21
C GLN A 195 6.93 11.43 10.08
N ILE A 196 7.58 10.34 9.67
CA ILE A 196 7.73 9.11 10.48
C ILE A 196 8.68 9.36 11.65
N ALA A 197 9.87 9.94 11.41
CA ALA A 197 10.80 10.36 12.47
C ALA A 197 10.16 11.36 13.48
N ARG A 198 9.15 12.13 13.05
CA ARG A 198 8.37 13.05 13.90
C ARG A 198 7.10 12.43 14.49
N GLY A 199 6.85 11.14 14.27
CA GLY A 199 5.66 10.43 14.75
C GLY A 199 4.33 11.06 14.37
N ARG A 200 4.25 11.57 13.13
CA ARG A 200 3.03 12.11 12.47
C ARG A 200 2.45 11.15 11.44
N ILE A 201 3.28 10.34 10.79
CA ILE A 201 2.91 9.13 10.05
C ILE A 201 3.48 7.96 10.85
N ASP A 202 2.75 6.86 10.93
CA ASP A 202 3.08 5.78 11.87
C ASP A 202 4.22 4.92 11.35
N MET A 203 4.15 4.52 10.07
CA MET A 203 5.18 3.69 9.44
C MET A 203 5.25 3.89 7.92
N GLY A 204 6.25 3.32 7.26
CA GLY A 204 6.35 3.35 5.81
C GLY A 204 7.44 2.49 5.20
N VAL A 205 7.23 2.16 3.94
CA VAL A 205 8.14 1.39 3.08
C VAL A 205 9.08 2.37 2.39
N MET A 206 10.38 2.34 2.75
CA MET A 206 11.36 3.38 2.42
C MET A 206 12.64 2.82 1.79
N SER A 207 13.11 3.47 0.73
CA SER A 207 14.46 3.32 0.16
C SER A 207 15.55 3.89 1.08
N ASN A 208 16.79 3.42 0.93
CA ASN A 208 17.94 4.03 1.60
C ASN A 208 18.16 5.50 1.20
N THR A 209 17.83 5.89 -0.04
CA THR A 209 17.78 7.29 -0.50
C THR A 209 16.87 8.16 0.38
N ALA A 210 15.72 7.64 0.82
CA ALA A 210 14.84 8.37 1.73
C ALA A 210 15.37 8.36 3.17
N VAL A 211 15.79 7.19 3.67
CA VAL A 211 16.33 7.04 5.02
C VAL A 211 17.60 7.89 5.23
N SER A 212 18.42 8.13 4.20
CA SER A 212 19.58 9.02 4.29
C SER A 212 19.26 10.48 4.60
N LEU A 213 17.99 10.90 4.52
CA LEU A 213 17.56 12.25 4.95
C LEU A 213 17.34 12.37 6.48
N VAL A 214 17.45 11.25 7.22
CA VAL A 214 17.39 11.22 8.69
C VAL A 214 18.54 10.41 9.32
N VAL A 215 19.12 9.46 8.59
CA VAL A 215 20.35 8.70 8.94
C VAL A 215 21.35 8.81 7.78
N PRO A 216 22.14 9.91 7.68
CA PRO A 216 22.96 10.19 6.49
C PRO A 216 23.90 9.06 6.07
N THR A 217 24.50 8.36 7.03
CA THR A 217 25.45 7.28 6.76
C THR A 217 24.80 6.03 6.13
N PHE A 218 23.47 5.88 6.19
CA PHE A 218 22.73 4.78 5.55
C PHE A 218 22.73 4.92 4.01
N GLY A 219 22.98 6.12 3.49
CA GLY A 219 23.19 6.35 2.06
C GLY A 219 24.39 5.59 1.49
N LEU A 220 25.41 5.30 2.31
CA LEU A 220 26.61 4.55 1.90
C LEU A 220 26.33 3.14 1.38
N LEU A 221 25.17 2.56 1.72
CA LEU A 221 24.75 1.26 1.19
C LEU A 221 24.39 1.32 -0.30
N ALA A 222 24.09 2.52 -0.82
CA ALA A 222 24.00 2.82 -2.25
C ALA A 222 25.27 3.51 -2.78
N SER A 223 26.44 3.25 -2.18
CA SER A 223 27.72 3.70 -2.73
C SER A 223 28.01 2.99 -4.08
N PRO A 224 28.65 3.66 -5.06
CA PRO A 224 28.86 3.09 -6.40
C PRO A 224 29.62 1.76 -6.37
N TYR A 225 29.02 0.74 -6.97
CA TYR A 225 29.49 -0.66 -6.99
C TYR A 225 29.98 -1.15 -5.61
N ALA A 226 29.28 -0.79 -4.53
CA ALA A 226 29.70 -1.08 -3.15
C ALA A 226 29.86 -2.58 -2.84
N PHE A 227 29.04 -3.44 -3.46
CA PHE A 227 29.01 -4.88 -3.23
C PHE A 227 29.43 -5.64 -4.48
N ASP A 228 30.14 -6.74 -4.26
CA ASP A 228 30.81 -7.51 -5.31
C ASP A 228 29.86 -8.56 -5.94
N SER A 229 28.84 -9.00 -5.18
CA SER A 229 27.73 -9.82 -5.67
C SER A 229 26.43 -9.55 -4.89
N ALA A 230 25.30 -10.07 -5.41
CA ALA A 230 23.99 -9.96 -4.76
C ALA A 230 23.92 -10.76 -3.44
N GLU A 231 24.67 -11.85 -3.36
CA GLU A 231 24.76 -12.76 -2.21
C GLU A 231 25.57 -12.12 -1.07
N GLN A 232 26.66 -11.42 -1.39
CA GLN A 232 27.41 -10.62 -0.41
C GLN A 232 26.54 -9.48 0.14
N PHE A 233 25.80 -8.78 -0.72
CA PHE A 233 24.81 -7.77 -0.31
C PHE A 233 23.74 -8.37 0.61
N ASP A 234 23.18 -9.54 0.27
CA ASP A 234 22.15 -10.20 1.08
C ASP A 234 22.68 -10.65 2.45
N CYS A 235 23.90 -11.20 2.50
CA CYS A 235 24.56 -11.57 3.74
C CYS A 235 24.84 -10.35 4.64
N VAL A 236 25.28 -9.22 4.08
CA VAL A 236 25.46 -7.97 4.84
C VAL A 236 24.12 -7.42 5.33
N ALA A 237 23.09 -7.46 4.48
CA ALA A 237 21.74 -7.03 4.82
C ALA A 237 21.15 -7.80 6.01
N ASP A 238 21.24 -9.13 5.99
CA ASP A 238 20.60 -9.98 7.00
C ASP A 238 21.39 -10.04 8.32
N ASN A 239 22.73 -10.11 8.26
CA ASN A 239 23.56 -10.41 9.43
C ASN A 239 24.21 -9.18 10.08
N HIS A 240 24.39 -8.08 9.35
CA HIS A 240 25.22 -6.96 9.82
C HIS A 240 24.47 -5.63 9.96
N LEU A 241 23.57 -5.26 9.04
CA LEU A 241 22.99 -3.90 9.02
C LEU A 241 22.32 -3.45 10.32
N LEU A 242 21.61 -4.34 11.03
CA LEU A 242 20.94 -3.95 12.28
C LEU A 242 21.95 -3.52 13.37
N ALA A 243 23.07 -4.25 13.49
CA ALA A 243 24.16 -3.89 14.40
C ALA A 243 24.93 -2.65 13.91
N THR A 244 25.08 -2.47 12.59
CA THR A 244 25.79 -1.34 11.99
C THR A 244 25.03 -0.01 12.10
N TYR A 245 23.69 -0.03 12.18
CA TYR A 245 22.86 1.19 12.08
C TYR A 245 21.86 1.42 13.23
N GLY A 246 21.67 0.48 14.15
CA GLY A 246 20.65 0.57 15.21
C GLY A 246 20.67 1.88 16.00
N GLU A 247 21.84 2.29 16.48
CA GLU A 247 22.00 3.53 17.27
C GLU A 247 21.60 4.80 16.50
N GLU A 248 21.92 4.87 15.20
CA GLU A 248 21.56 6.02 14.37
C GLU A 248 20.06 6.02 14.01
N PHE A 249 19.44 4.85 13.84
CA PHE A 249 17.99 4.75 13.66
C PHE A 249 17.25 5.21 14.92
N ASP A 250 17.69 4.77 16.11
CA ASP A 250 17.14 5.22 17.39
C ASP A 250 17.33 6.73 17.59
N ALA A 251 18.51 7.29 17.28
CA ALA A 251 18.77 8.73 17.30
C ALA A 251 17.87 9.50 16.31
N ALA A 252 17.61 8.93 15.13
CA ALA A 252 16.67 9.43 14.14
C ALA A 252 15.18 9.20 14.50
N ASN A 253 14.89 8.65 15.69
CA ASN A 253 13.55 8.36 16.19
C ASN A 253 12.73 7.41 15.28
N ILE A 254 13.41 6.46 14.64
CA ILE A 254 12.82 5.42 13.79
C ILE A 254 13.33 4.03 14.18
N LYS A 255 12.56 2.98 13.86
CA LYS A 255 12.98 1.59 13.97
C LYS A 255 12.75 0.88 12.64
N THR A 256 13.70 0.06 12.20
CA THR A 256 13.46 -0.92 11.12
C THR A 256 12.76 -2.16 11.68
N LEU A 257 11.76 -2.68 10.96
CA LEU A 257 11.11 -3.95 11.27
C LEU A 257 11.64 -5.10 10.39
N SER A 258 11.99 -4.79 9.14
CA SER A 258 12.69 -5.68 8.21
C SER A 258 13.35 -4.85 7.12
N TRP A 259 14.48 -5.34 6.62
CA TRP A 259 15.10 -4.84 5.39
C TRP A 259 14.36 -5.36 4.15
N MET A 260 14.58 -4.71 3.01
CA MET A 260 14.08 -5.14 1.71
C MET A 260 15.05 -4.85 0.58
N GLU A 261 14.96 -5.67 -0.47
CA GLU A 261 15.50 -5.35 -1.79
C GLU A 261 14.78 -4.14 -2.40
N VAL A 262 15.56 -3.19 -2.91
CA VAL A 262 15.07 -2.07 -3.74
C VAL A 262 15.62 -2.18 -5.18
N GLY A 263 16.71 -2.93 -5.39
CA GLY A 263 17.20 -3.36 -6.70
C GLY A 263 18.30 -2.48 -7.28
N TYR A 264 18.64 -2.73 -8.54
CA TYR A 264 19.76 -2.07 -9.23
C TYR A 264 19.34 -0.77 -9.89
N GLN A 265 20.09 0.31 -9.61
CA GLN A 265 19.95 1.60 -10.27
C GLN A 265 20.70 1.62 -11.60
N SER A 266 19.98 2.02 -12.66
CA SER A 266 20.43 2.12 -14.05
C SER A 266 20.17 3.54 -14.58
N ILE A 267 20.56 3.86 -15.81
CA ILE A 267 20.31 5.18 -16.42
C ILE A 267 19.28 5.05 -17.54
N PHE A 268 18.25 5.89 -17.51
CA PHE A 268 17.26 6.05 -18.58
C PHE A 268 17.58 7.35 -19.34
N ALA A 269 17.92 7.28 -20.62
CA ALA A 269 18.37 8.42 -21.42
C ALA A 269 17.55 8.62 -22.71
N LYS A 270 17.35 9.87 -23.13
CA LYS A 270 16.70 10.21 -24.42
C LYS A 270 17.56 9.85 -25.63
N SER A 271 18.87 9.94 -25.47
CA SER A 271 19.88 9.60 -26.48
C SER A 271 20.64 8.34 -26.05
N PRO A 272 21.26 7.60 -26.99
CA PRO A 272 22.19 6.51 -26.65
C PRO A 272 23.33 7.00 -25.76
N LEU A 273 23.72 6.14 -24.82
CA LEU A 273 24.72 6.36 -23.78
C LEU A 273 25.33 4.98 -23.48
N ARG A 274 26.66 4.87 -23.45
CA ARG A 274 27.36 3.60 -23.17
C ARG A 274 28.52 3.79 -22.18
N VAL A 275 29.30 4.85 -22.33
CA VAL A 275 30.49 5.14 -21.50
C VAL A 275 30.33 6.47 -20.74
N PRO A 276 31.07 6.70 -19.63
CA PRO A 276 30.94 7.93 -18.85
C PRO A 276 31.10 9.22 -19.67
N SER A 277 32.00 9.24 -20.66
CA SER A 277 32.24 10.42 -21.50
C SER A 277 31.02 10.89 -22.28
N ASP A 278 30.03 10.01 -22.54
CA ASP A 278 28.79 10.36 -23.22
C ASP A 278 27.88 11.26 -22.35
N LEU A 279 28.14 11.36 -21.04
CA LEU A 279 27.44 12.25 -20.12
C LEU A 279 27.95 13.70 -20.15
N ALA A 280 29.03 14.00 -20.88
CA ALA A 280 29.69 15.31 -20.84
C ALA A 280 28.72 16.46 -21.20
N GLY A 281 28.39 17.29 -20.21
CA GLY A 281 27.45 18.41 -20.34
C GLY A 281 25.96 18.02 -20.31
N MET A 282 25.63 16.73 -20.21
CA MET A 282 24.25 16.25 -20.07
C MET A 282 23.70 16.56 -18.68
N LYS A 283 22.46 17.04 -18.60
CA LYS A 283 21.71 17.19 -17.35
C LYS A 283 20.98 15.89 -17.04
N ILE A 284 21.24 15.35 -15.85
CA ILE A 284 20.74 14.04 -15.44
C ILE A 284 19.97 14.22 -14.15
N ARG A 285 18.70 13.81 -14.11
CA ARG A 285 18.00 13.69 -12.84
C ARG A 285 18.70 12.62 -12.01
N THR A 286 19.14 12.98 -10.82
CA THR A 286 19.62 12.02 -9.81
C THR A 286 18.56 11.77 -8.75
N ALA A 287 18.64 10.62 -8.09
CA ALA A 287 18.09 10.44 -6.76
C ALA A 287 18.67 11.53 -5.83
N PRO A 288 17.87 12.07 -4.88
CA PRO A 288 18.32 13.11 -3.96
C PRO A 288 19.18 12.53 -2.82
N SER A 289 20.27 11.86 -3.18
CA SER A 289 21.29 11.30 -2.30
C SER A 289 22.68 11.77 -2.73
N ALA A 290 23.62 11.82 -1.78
CA ALA A 290 25.02 12.13 -2.07
C ALA A 290 25.65 11.09 -3.01
N THR A 291 25.35 9.80 -2.82
CA THR A 291 26.00 8.71 -3.57
C THR A 291 25.70 8.73 -5.07
N ASP A 292 24.47 9.09 -5.46
CA ASP A 292 24.09 9.20 -6.87
C ASP A 292 24.56 10.54 -7.46
N THR A 293 24.31 11.63 -6.74
CA THR A 293 24.69 12.99 -7.16
C THR A 293 26.20 13.14 -7.38
N LEU A 294 27.03 12.50 -6.55
CA LEU A 294 28.49 12.57 -6.69
C LEU A 294 29.03 11.58 -7.71
N PHE A 295 28.45 10.38 -7.84
CA PHE A 295 28.84 9.44 -8.90
C PHE A 295 28.60 10.03 -10.30
N ILE A 296 27.43 10.62 -10.55
CA ILE A 296 27.13 11.26 -11.83
C ILE A 296 28.05 12.47 -12.10
N LYS A 297 28.43 13.25 -11.08
CA LYS A 297 29.42 14.32 -11.23
C LYS A 297 30.80 13.81 -11.61
N GLN A 298 31.28 12.72 -10.98
CA GLN A 298 32.56 12.09 -11.35
C GLN A 298 32.50 11.46 -12.76
N ALA A 299 31.33 11.02 -13.20
CA ALA A 299 31.08 10.59 -14.57
C ALA A 299 30.95 11.74 -15.58
N GLY A 300 31.19 13.00 -15.18
CA GLY A 300 31.14 14.18 -16.07
C GLY A 300 29.74 14.73 -16.36
N GLY A 301 28.69 14.17 -15.74
CA GLY A 301 27.30 14.59 -15.90
C GLY A 301 26.90 15.72 -14.94
N THR A 302 25.99 16.59 -15.39
CA THR A 302 25.38 17.62 -14.54
C THR A 302 24.22 17.01 -13.75
N ALA A 303 24.50 16.57 -12.52
CA ALA A 303 23.51 16.00 -11.62
C ALA A 303 22.46 17.03 -11.16
N VAL A 304 21.17 16.70 -11.33
CA VAL A 304 20.00 17.49 -10.92
C VAL A 304 19.17 16.64 -9.94
N PRO A 305 19.39 16.73 -8.62
CA PRO A 305 18.70 15.88 -7.64
C PRO A 305 17.21 16.26 -7.53
N LEU A 306 16.32 15.31 -7.86
CA LEU A 306 14.86 15.49 -7.84
C LEU A 306 14.17 14.22 -7.30
N ALA A 307 13.01 14.36 -6.67
CA ALA A 307 12.23 13.23 -6.19
C ALA A 307 11.69 12.36 -7.37
N PRO A 308 11.42 11.06 -7.17
CA PRO A 308 11.04 10.15 -8.26
C PRO A 308 9.78 10.56 -9.05
N ASN A 309 8.88 11.32 -8.43
CA ASN A 309 7.65 11.88 -9.01
C ASN A 309 7.89 13.13 -9.89
N GLU A 310 9.03 13.81 -9.74
CA GLU A 310 9.39 15.01 -10.51
C GLU A 310 10.16 14.66 -11.79
N ALA A 311 10.80 13.49 -11.83
CA ALA A 311 11.68 13.07 -12.91
C ALA A 311 10.99 12.93 -14.29
N ILE A 312 9.80 12.32 -14.34
CA ILE A 312 9.06 12.18 -15.61
C ILE A 312 8.62 13.55 -16.17
N PRO A 313 8.07 14.48 -15.36
CA PRO A 313 7.92 15.89 -15.78
C PRO A 313 9.21 16.52 -16.29
N ALA A 314 10.32 16.42 -15.56
CA ALA A 314 11.61 17.03 -15.94
C ALA A 314 12.18 16.45 -17.24
N LEU A 315 12.00 15.14 -17.49
CA LEU A 315 12.31 14.49 -18.76
C LEU A 315 11.40 15.01 -19.88
N LYS A 316 10.08 15.06 -19.67
CA LYS A 316 9.13 15.54 -20.69
C LYS A 316 9.34 17.00 -21.09
N THR A 317 9.75 17.86 -20.16
CA THR A 317 10.00 19.29 -20.43
C THR A 317 11.37 19.60 -21.03
N GLY A 318 12.34 18.68 -20.95
CA GLY A 318 13.73 18.97 -21.32
C GLY A 318 14.49 19.77 -20.26
N GLN A 319 14.06 19.70 -19.00
CA GLN A 319 14.87 20.17 -17.86
C GLN A 319 16.10 19.25 -17.65
N VAL A 320 15.95 17.97 -17.97
CA VAL A 320 17.00 16.94 -18.00
C VAL A 320 16.90 16.08 -19.26
N GLU A 321 18.00 15.48 -19.69
CA GLU A 321 18.08 14.60 -20.86
C GLU A 321 18.13 13.10 -20.49
N ALA A 322 18.54 12.80 -19.25
CA ALA A 322 18.52 11.46 -18.68
C ALA A 322 18.07 11.48 -17.20
N ALA A 323 17.83 10.30 -16.64
CA ALA A 323 17.55 10.10 -15.23
C ALA A 323 18.15 8.78 -14.73
N THR A 324 18.75 8.79 -13.55
CA THR A 324 19.03 7.56 -12.81
C THR A 324 17.73 7.03 -12.20
N GLN A 325 17.49 5.72 -12.27
CA GLN A 325 16.34 5.05 -11.66
C GLN A 325 16.57 3.54 -11.58
N LEU A 326 15.94 2.88 -10.61
CA LEU A 326 15.92 1.42 -10.47
C LEU A 326 15.28 0.80 -11.73
N SER A 327 15.93 -0.17 -12.38
CA SER A 327 15.46 -0.68 -13.69
C SER A 327 13.98 -1.11 -13.66
N VAL A 328 13.61 -1.90 -12.64
CA VAL A 328 12.25 -2.43 -12.42
C VAL A 328 11.24 -1.31 -12.13
N PHE A 329 11.60 -0.31 -11.33
CA PHE A 329 10.70 0.80 -10.98
C PHE A 329 10.52 1.78 -12.15
N GLY A 330 11.60 2.09 -12.86
CA GLY A 330 11.59 3.00 -14.01
C GLY A 330 10.67 2.50 -15.12
N ILE A 331 10.78 1.22 -15.49
CA ILE A 331 9.89 0.59 -16.47
C ILE A 331 8.45 0.50 -15.94
N ALA A 332 8.26 0.11 -14.67
CA ALA A 332 6.93 0.03 -14.05
C ALA A 332 6.22 1.40 -13.90
N THR A 333 6.94 2.52 -14.02
CA THR A 333 6.41 3.89 -13.94
C THR A 333 6.50 4.67 -15.26
N GLY A 334 7.07 4.10 -16.32
CA GLY A 334 7.10 4.68 -17.67
C GLY A 334 8.26 5.63 -17.95
N TYR A 335 9.40 5.52 -17.25
CA TYR A 335 10.63 6.27 -17.57
C TYR A 335 11.12 5.93 -18.99
N ASP A 336 11.03 4.66 -19.38
CA ASP A 336 11.33 4.14 -20.72
C ASP A 336 10.47 4.77 -21.83
N LYS A 337 9.28 5.28 -21.50
CA LYS A 337 8.39 5.98 -22.46
C LYS A 337 8.73 7.46 -22.66
N VAL A 338 9.71 8.00 -21.92
CA VAL A 338 10.18 9.40 -22.02
C VAL A 338 11.70 9.53 -22.14
N ALA A 339 12.42 8.45 -21.89
CA ALA A 339 13.87 8.30 -22.00
C ALA A 339 14.18 6.83 -22.35
N SER A 340 14.07 6.51 -23.64
CA SER A 340 13.94 5.13 -24.15
C SER A 340 15.22 4.31 -24.20
N ASN A 341 16.39 4.90 -23.93
CA ASN A 341 17.65 4.16 -23.85
C ASN A 341 17.88 3.74 -22.40
N ILE A 342 17.72 2.45 -22.09
CA ILE A 342 17.85 1.89 -20.74
C ILE A 342 19.26 1.31 -20.59
N VAL A 343 20.18 2.11 -20.05
CA VAL A 343 21.60 1.76 -19.89
C VAL A 343 21.82 1.06 -18.57
N LEU A 344 22.07 -0.25 -18.63
CA LEU A 344 22.17 -1.14 -17.49
C LEU A 344 23.53 -1.08 -16.79
N THR A 345 23.93 0.13 -16.41
CA THR A 345 25.12 0.41 -15.59
C THR A 345 25.09 -0.34 -14.25
N ARG A 346 23.89 -0.59 -13.68
CA ARG A 346 23.67 -1.24 -12.38
C ARG A 346 24.61 -0.70 -11.28
N HIS A 347 24.81 0.62 -11.28
CA HIS A 347 25.89 1.30 -10.56
C HIS A 347 25.65 1.38 -9.04
N GLN A 348 24.41 1.23 -8.58
CA GLN A 348 24.06 1.08 -7.17
C GLN A 348 23.13 -0.12 -7.00
N HIS A 349 23.35 -0.90 -5.94
CA HIS A 349 22.39 -1.87 -5.42
C HIS A 349 21.72 -1.23 -4.22
N GLN A 350 20.43 -0.89 -4.32
CA GLN A 350 19.74 -0.19 -3.23
C GLN A 350 19.06 -1.17 -2.26
N VAL A 351 19.26 -0.91 -0.97
CA VAL A 351 18.50 -1.52 0.12
C VAL A 351 17.40 -0.56 0.58
N GLY A 352 16.37 -1.08 1.21
CA GLY A 352 15.39 -0.29 1.94
C GLY A 352 14.92 -1.01 3.18
N GLY A 353 13.84 -0.53 3.79
CA GLY A 353 13.17 -1.24 4.88
C GLY A 353 11.74 -0.77 5.11
N ILE A 354 11.00 -1.58 5.85
CA ILE A 354 9.75 -1.18 6.47
C ILE A 354 10.08 -0.54 7.82
N ILE A 355 10.01 0.79 7.89
CA ILE A 355 10.35 1.56 9.09
C ILE A 355 9.11 2.03 9.84
N ILE A 356 9.19 2.08 11.17
CA ILE A 356 8.15 2.58 12.07
C ILE A 356 8.69 3.76 12.90
N SER A 357 7.83 4.72 13.18
CA SER A 357 8.05 5.81 14.14
C SER A 357 8.39 5.22 15.50
N LYS A 358 9.49 5.66 16.15
CA LYS A 358 9.87 5.16 17.48
C LYS A 358 8.76 5.47 18.52
N LYS A 359 8.18 6.67 18.47
CA LYS A 359 6.98 7.05 19.26
C LYS A 359 5.81 6.07 19.04
N THR A 360 5.61 5.58 17.82
CA THR A 360 4.53 4.64 17.52
C THR A 360 4.89 3.25 18.05
N TRP A 361 6.10 2.77 17.79
CA TRP A 361 6.62 1.49 18.31
C TRP A 361 6.54 1.39 19.83
N ASP A 362 7.00 2.42 20.54
CA ASP A 362 7.00 2.50 22.00
C ASP A 362 5.57 2.65 22.57
N SER A 363 4.55 2.88 21.73
CA SER A 363 3.11 2.85 22.07
C SER A 363 2.40 1.53 21.74
N LEU A 364 3.14 0.57 21.18
CA LEU A 364 2.67 -0.81 21.00
C LEU A 364 3.02 -1.64 22.24
N THR A 365 2.07 -2.46 22.68
CA THR A 365 2.33 -3.52 23.68
C THR A 365 3.33 -4.54 23.15
N ALA A 366 3.97 -5.30 24.03
CA ALA A 366 4.90 -6.36 23.62
C ALA A 366 4.25 -7.41 22.68
N GLN A 367 2.93 -7.64 22.80
CA GLN A 367 2.18 -8.53 21.90
C GLN A 367 2.00 -7.91 20.50
N GLU A 368 1.62 -6.63 20.43
CA GLU A 368 1.53 -5.90 19.15
C GLU A 368 2.89 -5.76 18.46
N GLN A 369 3.95 -5.51 19.22
CA GLN A 369 5.33 -5.55 18.72
C GLN A 369 5.70 -6.94 18.19
N GLY A 370 5.27 -8.01 18.87
CA GLY A 370 5.42 -9.40 18.42
C GLY A 370 4.79 -9.66 17.05
N TRP A 371 3.51 -9.31 16.88
CA TRP A 371 2.80 -9.44 15.60
C TRP A 371 3.48 -8.70 14.44
N MET A 372 3.99 -7.49 14.70
CA MET A 372 4.70 -6.70 13.70
C MET A 372 6.04 -7.34 13.31
N ASN A 373 6.78 -7.89 14.29
CA ASN A 373 8.02 -8.62 14.04
C ASN A 373 7.79 -9.97 13.34
N GLU A 374 6.66 -10.65 13.58
CA GLU A 374 6.29 -11.89 12.89
C GLU A 374 5.95 -11.65 11.41
N ALA A 375 5.24 -10.56 11.11
CA ALA A 375 4.81 -10.24 9.75
C ALA A 375 5.92 -9.58 8.89
N ALA A 376 6.83 -8.80 9.48
CA ALA A 376 7.81 -8.00 8.72
C ALA A 376 8.80 -8.79 7.82
N PRO A 377 9.25 -10.02 8.14
CA PRO A 377 10.15 -10.81 7.28
C PRO A 377 9.62 -11.08 5.86
N ILE A 378 8.32 -10.90 5.61
CA ILE A 378 7.71 -11.01 4.28
C ILE A 378 8.32 -10.04 3.25
N PHE A 379 8.95 -8.95 3.70
CA PHE A 379 9.68 -8.02 2.86
C PHE A 379 10.93 -8.62 2.21
N LEU A 380 11.47 -9.74 2.72
CA LEU A 380 12.60 -10.45 2.12
C LEU A 380 12.22 -11.13 0.79
N GLU A 381 10.94 -11.42 0.54
CA GLU A 381 10.45 -11.93 -0.75
C GLU A 381 10.81 -10.99 -1.93
N LEU A 382 11.00 -9.70 -1.67
CA LEU A 382 11.33 -8.70 -2.70
C LEU A 382 12.64 -9.02 -3.41
N ARG A 383 13.60 -9.72 -2.79
CA ARG A 383 14.83 -10.19 -3.45
C ARG A 383 14.51 -10.98 -4.71
N GLN A 384 13.70 -12.03 -4.58
CA GLN A 384 13.30 -12.87 -5.71
C GLN A 384 12.31 -12.14 -6.63
N ALA A 385 11.35 -11.40 -6.07
CA ALA A 385 10.31 -10.73 -6.86
C ALA A 385 10.85 -9.58 -7.74
N ILE A 386 11.93 -8.91 -7.34
CA ILE A 386 12.56 -7.82 -8.12
C ILE A 386 13.58 -8.40 -9.11
N ARG A 387 14.52 -9.24 -8.63
CA ARG A 387 15.57 -9.83 -9.49
C ARG A 387 14.97 -10.72 -10.60
N GLY A 388 13.94 -11.51 -10.27
CA GLY A 388 13.19 -12.31 -11.24
C GLY A 388 12.29 -11.52 -12.20
N ALA A 389 11.97 -10.25 -11.89
CA ALA A 389 11.14 -9.41 -12.74
C ALA A 389 11.96 -8.56 -13.73
N GLU A 390 13.25 -8.28 -13.47
CA GLU A 390 14.05 -7.36 -14.29
C GLU A 390 14.11 -7.79 -15.77
N THR A 391 14.50 -9.05 -16.05
CA THR A 391 14.58 -9.58 -17.43
C THR A 391 13.26 -9.50 -18.19
N ALA A 392 12.14 -9.84 -17.53
CA ALA A 392 10.82 -9.82 -18.15
C ALA A 392 10.33 -8.39 -18.43
N LEU A 393 10.66 -7.43 -17.55
CA LEU A 393 10.32 -6.02 -17.75
C LEU A 393 11.21 -5.36 -18.81
N LEU A 394 12.49 -5.72 -18.89
CA LEU A 394 13.40 -5.25 -19.94
C LEU A 394 12.95 -5.71 -21.32
N GLY A 395 12.74 -7.01 -21.52
CA GLY A 395 12.25 -7.54 -22.80
C GLY A 395 10.85 -7.00 -23.17
N LYS A 396 10.01 -6.69 -22.17
CA LYS A 396 8.77 -5.95 -22.41
C LYS A 396 9.04 -4.54 -22.92
N ALA A 397 9.92 -3.78 -22.26
CA ALA A 397 10.24 -2.41 -22.66
C ALA A 397 10.80 -2.37 -24.10
N GLU A 398 11.67 -3.30 -24.47
CA GLU A 398 12.17 -3.47 -25.85
C GLU A 398 11.03 -3.73 -26.85
N SER A 399 10.12 -4.67 -26.53
CA SER A 399 8.95 -4.95 -27.37
C SER A 399 7.99 -3.76 -27.53
N GLU A 400 8.03 -2.81 -26.59
CA GLU A 400 7.28 -1.55 -26.61
C GLU A 400 8.12 -0.35 -27.08
N GLY A 401 9.28 -0.58 -27.74
CA GLY A 401 10.06 0.44 -28.43
C GLY A 401 11.20 1.11 -27.65
N ALA A 402 11.56 0.59 -26.47
CA ALA A 402 12.79 0.98 -25.78
C ALA A 402 14.03 0.29 -26.39
N THR A 403 15.21 0.83 -26.11
CA THR A 403 16.51 0.21 -26.43
C THR A 403 17.19 -0.15 -25.11
N VAL A 404 17.31 -1.45 -24.80
CA VAL A 404 18.05 -1.89 -23.62
C VAL A 404 19.53 -2.02 -23.96
N ILE A 405 20.35 -1.23 -23.27
CA ILE A 405 21.80 -1.18 -23.47
C ILE A 405 22.47 -1.98 -22.35
N ASN A 406 22.85 -3.21 -22.70
CA ASN A 406 23.88 -3.93 -21.97
C ASN A 406 25.26 -3.37 -22.37
N LEU A 407 26.13 -3.23 -21.38
CA LEU A 407 27.51 -2.78 -21.54
C LEU A 407 28.44 -3.98 -21.79
N SER A 408 29.51 -3.78 -22.55
CA SER A 408 30.63 -4.74 -22.57
C SER A 408 31.47 -4.63 -21.29
N ASP A 409 32.38 -5.57 -21.07
CA ASP A 409 33.28 -5.52 -19.91
C ASP A 409 34.21 -4.30 -19.95
N GLU A 410 34.66 -3.85 -21.13
CA GLU A 410 35.47 -2.65 -21.31
C GLU A 410 34.68 -1.36 -21.06
N GLU A 411 33.38 -1.33 -21.38
CA GLU A 411 32.50 -0.21 -21.08
C GLU A 411 32.18 -0.15 -19.59
N LEU A 412 31.82 -1.28 -18.99
CA LEU A 412 31.58 -1.40 -17.55
C LEU A 412 32.84 -1.09 -16.72
N ALA A 413 34.03 -1.46 -17.22
CA ALA A 413 35.30 -1.10 -16.59
C ALA A 413 35.52 0.42 -16.51
N GLN A 414 35.06 1.20 -17.51
CA GLN A 414 35.15 2.66 -17.48
C GLN A 414 34.23 3.26 -16.41
N TRP A 415 33.02 2.74 -16.20
CA TRP A 415 32.16 3.14 -15.08
C TRP A 415 32.75 2.75 -13.73
N LYS A 416 33.36 1.56 -13.62
CA LYS A 416 34.02 1.08 -12.39
C LYS A 416 35.30 1.85 -12.06
N ALA A 417 36.03 2.38 -13.06
CA ALA A 417 37.22 3.19 -12.85
C ALA A 417 36.94 4.50 -12.08
N LEU A 418 35.70 5.00 -12.10
CA LEU A 418 35.27 6.18 -11.35
C LEU A 418 35.07 5.92 -9.85
N VAL A 419 34.97 4.66 -9.44
CA VAL A 419 34.55 4.27 -8.09
C VAL A 419 35.41 4.86 -6.98
N PRO A 420 36.76 4.82 -7.03
CA PRO A 420 37.57 5.38 -5.94
C PRO A 420 37.33 6.88 -5.72
N ALA A 421 37.30 7.67 -6.80
CA ALA A 421 37.05 9.12 -6.73
C ALA A 421 35.61 9.47 -6.34
N ALA A 422 34.63 8.65 -6.74
CA ALA A 422 33.24 8.79 -6.30
C ALA A 422 33.09 8.47 -4.80
N GLN A 423 33.68 7.37 -4.34
CA GLN A 423 33.65 6.96 -2.93
C GLN A 423 34.37 7.97 -2.04
N GLU A 424 35.56 8.45 -2.42
CA GLU A 424 36.25 9.51 -1.68
C GLU A 424 35.40 10.79 -1.60
N ALA A 425 34.81 11.24 -2.72
CA ALA A 425 33.93 12.41 -2.73
C ALA A 425 32.71 12.23 -1.79
N ILE A 426 32.09 11.05 -1.79
CA ILE A 426 30.95 10.71 -0.90
C ILE A 426 31.37 10.75 0.58
N LEU A 427 32.52 10.20 0.93
CA LEU A 427 33.01 10.15 2.31
C LEU A 427 33.47 11.52 2.82
N ASN A 428 33.90 12.41 1.92
CA ASN A 428 34.24 13.79 2.26
C ASN A 428 32.98 14.70 2.35
N ASP A 429 31.95 14.48 1.51
CA ASP A 429 30.66 15.18 1.57
C ASP A 429 29.86 14.84 2.84
N LEU A 430 29.88 13.56 3.25
CA LEU A 430 29.18 13.06 4.45
C LEU A 430 30.00 13.15 5.75
N GLY A 431 31.28 13.56 5.68
CA GLY A 431 32.15 13.80 6.83
C GLY A 431 32.66 12.55 7.56
N ASP A 432 33.44 12.76 8.64
CA ASP A 432 34.23 11.69 9.27
C ASP A 432 33.40 10.54 9.89
N ALA A 433 32.15 10.80 10.28
CA ALA A 433 31.22 9.76 10.71
C ALA A 433 30.92 8.75 9.59
N ALA A 434 30.89 9.21 8.33
CA ALA A 434 30.72 8.34 7.16
C ALA A 434 31.96 7.48 6.90
N LYS A 435 33.17 7.98 7.16
CA LYS A 435 34.42 7.20 7.06
C LYS A 435 34.41 6.03 8.05
N ALA A 436 34.11 6.30 9.32
CA ALA A 436 33.96 5.26 10.34
C ALA A 436 32.84 4.25 10.02
N LYS A 437 31.74 4.70 9.40
CA LYS A 437 30.68 3.79 8.93
C LYS A 437 31.13 2.95 7.74
N TRP A 438 31.88 3.53 6.79
CA TRP A 438 32.41 2.84 5.62
C TRP A 438 33.35 1.70 6.03
N ASP A 439 34.24 1.93 7.01
CA ASP A 439 35.07 0.86 7.59
C ASP A 439 34.24 -0.28 8.19
N ALA A 440 33.09 0.02 8.81
CA ALA A 440 32.17 -0.99 9.32
C ALA A 440 31.46 -1.76 8.18
N ILE A 441 31.09 -1.09 7.09
CA ILE A 441 30.53 -1.73 5.88
C ILE A 441 31.58 -2.64 5.22
N GLN A 442 32.83 -2.20 5.09
CA GLN A 442 33.90 -3.03 4.52
C GLN A 442 34.22 -4.26 5.39
N LYS A 443 34.17 -4.13 6.72
CA LYS A 443 34.27 -5.28 7.65
C LYS A 443 33.10 -6.24 7.50
N ALA A 444 31.88 -5.75 7.33
CA ALA A 444 30.70 -6.58 7.07
C ALA A 444 30.81 -7.31 5.72
N LYS A 445 31.22 -6.62 4.64
CA LYS A 445 31.52 -7.24 3.34
C LYS A 445 32.53 -8.39 3.47
N ALA A 446 33.64 -8.15 4.16
CA ALA A 446 34.72 -9.13 4.31
C ALA A 446 34.34 -10.34 5.19
N ALA A 447 33.26 -10.25 5.98
CA ALA A 447 32.67 -11.38 6.70
C ALA A 447 31.65 -12.18 5.86
N CYS A 448 31.33 -11.68 4.64
CA CYS A 448 30.32 -12.19 3.72
C CYS A 448 30.92 -12.54 2.33
N SER A 449 32.22 -12.85 2.28
CA SER A 449 33.01 -13.14 1.06
C SER A 449 33.75 -14.47 1.14
#